data_AF-A0A8S0FHH1-F1
#
_entry.id   AF-A0A8S0FHH1-F1
#
_cell.length_a   1.000
_cell.length_b   1.000
_cell.length_c   1.000
_cell.angle_alpha   90.00
_cell.angle_beta   90.00
_cell.angle_gamma   90.00
#
_symmetry.space_group_name_H-M   'P 1'
#
loop_
_entity.id
_entity.type
_entity.pdbx_description
1 polymer ?
#
loop_
_entity_poly.entity_id
_entity_poly.type
_entity_poly.pdbx_seq_one_letter_code
_entity_poly.pdbx_strand_id
1 'polypeptide(L)'
;MANHEQADRLANAVRSRLLTPGGILASEYETGEQWDKPNGWAPLQWMAIQGFKMYGDDLLGDEIARNWLKTVNQFYLEQHKLIEKYHIADGVPREGGGGEYPLQDGFGWTNGVVRRLIGLYGEP
;
A
#
# COMPACT_ATOMS: atom_id res chain seq x y z
N MET A 1 -8.08 12.86 17.06
CA MET A 1 -6.69 12.75 16.58
C MET A 1 -5.88 11.98 17.61
N ALA A 2 -4.88 11.22 17.16
CA ALA A 2 -4.00 10.45 18.05
C ALA A 2 -2.98 11.36 18.76
N ASN A 3 -2.53 10.96 19.95
CA ASN A 3 -1.32 11.52 20.55
C ASN A 3 -0.07 10.76 20.08
N HIS A 4 1.14 11.26 20.40
CA HIS A 4 2.40 10.64 19.94
C HIS A 4 2.57 9.21 20.47
N GLU A 5 2.24 8.94 21.73
CA GLU A 5 2.33 7.58 22.29
C GLU A 5 1.40 6.57 21.59
N GLN A 6 0.20 7.02 21.17
CA GLN A 6 -0.71 6.22 20.36
C GLN A 6 -0.16 6.01 18.95
N ALA A 7 0.45 7.03 18.35
CA ALA A 7 1.09 6.94 17.04
C ALA A 7 2.27 5.96 17.04
N ASP A 8 3.13 6.00 18.07
CA ASP A 8 4.27 5.09 18.22
C ASP A 8 3.82 3.64 18.38
N ARG A 9 2.80 3.39 19.20
CA ARG A 9 2.21 2.05 19.34
C ARG A 9 1.59 1.55 18.04
N LEU A 10 0.90 2.42 17.30
CA LEU A 10 0.35 2.09 16.00
C LEU A 10 1.46 1.77 14.99
N ALA A 11 2.55 2.54 14.98
CA ALA A 11 3.69 2.31 14.09
C ALA A 11 4.32 0.93 14.34
N ASN A 12 4.47 0.54 15.61
CA ASN A 12 4.95 -0.80 15.99
C ASN A 12 3.98 -1.91 15.56
N ALA A 13 2.67 -1.70 15.71
CA ALA A 13 1.66 -2.65 15.26
C ALA A 13 1.68 -2.80 13.73
N VAL A 14 1.78 -1.70 12.98
CA VAL A 14 1.84 -1.74 11.51
C VAL A 14 3.09 -2.48 11.03
N ARG A 15 4.27 -2.15 11.57
CA ARG A 15 5.53 -2.85 11.24
C ARG A 15 5.45 -4.35 11.46
N SER A 16 4.82 -4.79 12.55
CA SER A 16 4.79 -6.20 12.93
C SER A 16 3.67 -7.01 12.27
N ARG A 17 2.58 -6.36 11.83
CA ARG A 17 1.34 -7.08 11.48
C ARG A 17 0.83 -6.80 10.07
N LEU A 18 1.14 -5.63 9.50
CA LEU A 18 0.54 -5.18 8.23
C LEU A 18 1.56 -4.83 7.16
N LEU A 19 2.76 -4.41 7.54
CA LEU A 19 3.83 -4.07 6.60
C LEU A 19 4.38 -5.32 5.92
N THR A 20 4.46 -5.27 4.60
CA THR A 20 5.04 -6.31 3.74
C THR A 20 6.06 -5.67 2.79
N PRO A 21 6.83 -6.48 2.04
CA PRO A 21 7.70 -5.96 0.98
C PRO A 21 6.97 -5.18 -0.13
N GLY A 22 5.62 -5.23 -0.20
CA GLY A 22 4.83 -4.51 -1.19
C GLY A 22 3.98 -3.35 -0.64
N GLY A 23 4.12 -3.01 0.65
CA GLY A 23 3.37 -1.92 1.30
C GLY A 23 2.61 -2.42 2.53
N ILE A 24 1.49 -1.80 2.86
CA ILE A 24 0.62 -2.23 3.96
C ILE A 24 -0.60 -3.01 3.47
N LEU A 25 -0.88 -4.15 4.12
CA LEU A 25 -2.09 -4.95 3.91
C LEU A 25 -3.35 -4.19 4.34
N ALA A 26 -4.48 -4.52 3.73
CA ALA A 26 -5.79 -4.02 4.16
C ALA A 26 -6.19 -4.54 5.55
N SER A 27 -5.85 -5.80 5.86
CA SER A 27 -6.06 -6.42 7.17
C SER A 27 -5.07 -7.55 7.43
N GLU A 28 -5.18 -8.19 8.59
CA GLU A 28 -4.41 -9.38 8.96
C GLU A 28 -5.07 -10.70 8.53
N TYR A 29 -6.33 -10.65 8.08
CA TYR A 29 -7.18 -11.83 7.91
C TYR A 29 -7.38 -12.15 6.44
N GLU A 30 -7.33 -13.44 6.10
CA GLU A 30 -7.65 -13.94 4.75
C GLU A 30 -9.10 -14.43 4.74
N THR A 31 -10.02 -13.54 4.39
CA THR A 31 -11.47 -13.83 4.36
C THR A 31 -11.98 -14.17 2.97
N GLY A 32 -11.22 -13.81 1.92
CA GLY A 32 -11.67 -13.82 0.53
C GLY A 32 -12.35 -12.51 0.09
N GLU A 33 -12.54 -11.56 1.01
CA GLU A 33 -13.05 -10.23 0.70
C GLU A 33 -11.98 -9.30 0.11
N GLN A 34 -12.43 -8.27 -0.60
CA GLN A 34 -11.54 -7.32 -1.29
C GLN A 34 -10.69 -6.47 -0.34
N TRP A 35 -11.21 -6.17 0.84
CA TRP A 35 -10.58 -5.28 1.84
C TRP A 35 -9.86 -6.05 2.94
N ASP A 36 -9.30 -7.21 2.59
CA ASP A 36 -8.62 -8.10 3.52
C ASP A 36 -7.29 -8.60 2.93
N LYS A 37 -6.47 -9.28 3.74
CA LYS A 37 -5.26 -9.97 3.25
C LYS A 37 -5.68 -10.92 2.12
N PRO A 38 -4.94 -10.97 0.98
CA PRO A 38 -3.58 -10.44 0.75
C PRO A 38 -3.53 -9.06 0.07
N ASN A 39 -4.64 -8.33 -0.01
CA ASN A 39 -4.75 -7.14 -0.83
C ASN A 39 -4.14 -5.89 -0.17
N GLY A 40 -3.48 -5.08 -0.98
CA GLY A 40 -3.06 -3.72 -0.70
C GLY A 40 -3.76 -2.72 -1.60
N TRP A 41 -4.17 -1.59 -1.02
CA TRP A 41 -4.92 -0.53 -1.71
C TRP A 41 -4.16 0.79 -1.65
N ALA A 42 -4.05 1.47 -2.79
CA ALA A 42 -3.42 2.79 -2.91
C ALA A 42 -3.87 3.81 -1.84
N PRO A 43 -5.18 3.99 -1.53
CA PRO A 43 -5.61 4.94 -0.50
C PRO A 43 -5.07 4.61 0.90
N LEU A 44 -4.98 3.32 1.26
CA LEU A 44 -4.44 2.90 2.55
C LEU A 44 -2.96 3.24 2.66
N GLN A 45 -2.20 2.99 1.59
CA GLN A 45 -0.78 3.37 1.53
C GLN A 45 -0.62 4.88 1.76
N TRP A 46 -1.38 5.69 1.02
CA TRP A 46 -1.29 7.14 1.12
C TRP A 46 -1.60 7.64 2.53
N MET A 47 -2.70 7.18 3.13
CA MET A 47 -3.07 7.59 4.49
C MET A 47 -2.02 7.19 5.52
N ALA A 48 -1.45 5.98 5.42
CA ALA A 48 -0.39 5.53 6.32
C ALA A 48 0.89 6.35 6.16
N ILE A 49 1.34 6.58 4.92
CA ILE A 49 2.53 7.39 4.61
C ILE A 49 2.38 8.79 5.20
N GLN A 50 1.26 9.48 4.90
CA GLN A 50 1.04 10.83 5.41
C GLN A 50 0.87 10.85 6.93
N GLY A 51 0.18 9.86 7.50
CA GLY A 51 -0.01 9.72 8.94
C GLY A 51 1.33 9.60 9.67
N PHE A 52 2.17 8.64 9.30
CA PHE A 52 3.45 8.43 9.97
C PHE A 52 4.39 9.62 9.84
N LYS A 53 4.45 10.25 8.66
CA LYS A 53 5.22 11.49 8.46
C LYS A 53 4.73 12.64 9.34
N MET A 54 3.41 12.80 9.46
CA MET A 54 2.82 13.85 10.30
C MET A 54 3.16 13.69 11.79
N TYR A 55 3.40 12.46 12.25
CA TYR A 55 3.79 12.15 13.63
C TYR A 55 5.31 11.93 13.81
N GLY A 56 6.13 12.22 12.79
CA GLY A 56 7.60 12.19 12.88
C GLY A 56 8.25 10.84 12.57
N ASP A 57 7.50 9.81 12.18
CA ASP A 57 8.03 8.52 11.75
C ASP A 57 8.24 8.51 10.23
N ASP A 58 9.18 9.35 9.77
CA ASP A 58 9.53 9.47 8.36
C ASP A 58 10.04 8.16 7.77
N LEU A 59 10.76 7.36 8.57
CA LEU A 59 11.33 6.10 8.13
C LEU A 59 10.25 5.09 7.73
N LEU A 60 9.21 4.91 8.55
CA LEU A 60 8.11 4.02 8.19
C LEU A 60 7.32 4.55 7.00
N GLY A 61 7.07 5.86 6.96
CA GLY A 61 6.40 6.48 5.82
C GLY A 61 7.16 6.25 4.51
N ASP A 62 8.48 6.42 4.53
CA ASP A 62 9.34 6.21 3.35
C ASP A 62 9.43 4.75 2.95
N GLU A 63 9.48 3.82 3.91
CA GLU A 63 9.48 2.38 3.63
C GLU A 63 8.19 1.94 2.94
N ILE A 64 7.03 2.37 3.44
CA ILE A 64 5.73 2.06 2.81
C ILE A 64 5.67 2.65 1.40
N ALA A 65 6.12 3.89 1.22
CA ALA A 65 6.12 4.57 -0.08
C ALA A 65 6.98 3.83 -1.11
N ARG A 66 8.21 3.45 -0.74
CA ARG A 66 9.15 2.74 -1.63
C ARG A 66 8.66 1.34 -1.96
N ASN A 67 8.15 0.60 -0.97
CA ASN A 67 7.60 -0.74 -1.20
C ASN A 67 6.41 -0.70 -2.16
N TRP A 68 5.48 0.26 -1.97
CA TRP A 68 4.34 0.42 -2.86
C TRP A 68 4.75 0.80 -4.29
N LEU A 69 5.65 1.78 -4.44
CA LEU A 69 6.15 2.18 -5.77
C LEU A 69 6.81 1.00 -6.49
N LYS A 70 7.60 0.20 -5.78
CA LYS A 70 8.24 -1.01 -6.32
C LYS A 70 7.19 -2.01 -6.81
N THR A 71 6.18 -2.31 -6.01
CA THR A 71 5.08 -3.22 -6.37
C THR A 71 4.35 -2.76 -7.62
N VAL A 72 3.95 -1.48 -7.67
CA VAL A 72 3.23 -0.95 -8.83
C VAL A 72 4.11 -0.95 -10.08
N ASN A 73 5.38 -0.55 -9.95
CA ASN A 73 6.31 -0.52 -11.08
C ASN A 73 6.58 -1.91 -11.66
N GLN A 74 6.86 -2.90 -10.81
CA GLN A 74 7.07 -4.29 -11.23
C GLN A 74 5.86 -4.82 -11.99
N PHE A 75 4.65 -4.62 -11.46
CA PHE A 75 3.43 -5.03 -12.15
C PHE A 75 3.23 -4.29 -13.49
N TYR A 76 3.50 -2.98 -13.51
CA TYR A 76 3.38 -2.17 -14.72
C TYR A 76 4.36 -2.60 -15.83
N LEU A 77 5.60 -2.95 -15.47
CA LEU A 77 6.60 -3.43 -16.43
C LEU A 77 6.18 -4.74 -17.12
N GLU A 78 5.43 -5.60 -16.41
CA GLU A 78 4.96 -6.88 -16.94
C GLU A 78 3.62 -6.78 -17.67
N GLN A 79 2.68 -5.99 -17.13
CA GLN A 79 1.28 -5.98 -17.57
C GLN A 79 0.89 -4.70 -18.32
N HIS A 80 1.77 -3.69 -18.36
CA HIS A 80 1.56 -2.39 -19.01
C HIS A 80 0.30 -1.64 -18.55
N LYS A 81 -0.14 -1.88 -17.31
CA LYS A 81 -1.32 -1.25 -16.72
C LYS A 81 -1.16 -1.07 -15.21
N LEU A 82 -1.92 -0.13 -14.66
CA LEU A 82 -2.14 0.02 -13.22
C LEU A 82 -3.52 -0.54 -12.89
N ILE A 83 -3.68 -1.13 -11.71
CA ILE A 83 -4.92 -1.79 -11.31
C ILE A 83 -5.44 -1.22 -9.98
N GLU A 84 -6.69 -1.54 -9.67
CA GLU A 84 -7.38 -1.08 -8.45
C GLU A 84 -6.67 -1.46 -7.14
N LYS A 85 -6.18 -2.71 -7.07
CA LYS A 85 -5.66 -3.37 -5.86
C LYS A 85 -4.63 -4.44 -6.20
N TYR A 86 -3.66 -4.67 -5.32
CA TYR A 86 -2.54 -5.58 -5.58
C TYR A 86 -2.46 -6.65 -4.50
N HIS A 87 -2.14 -7.89 -4.87
CA HIS A 87 -1.69 -8.89 -3.91
C HIS A 87 -0.26 -8.54 -3.48
N ILE A 88 -0.04 -8.25 -2.19
CA ILE A 88 1.24 -7.74 -1.69
C ILE A 88 1.87 -8.60 -0.58
N ALA A 89 1.30 -9.76 -0.26
CA ALA A 89 1.71 -10.56 0.90
C ALA A 89 3.09 -11.23 0.77
N ASP A 90 3.55 -11.56 -0.44
CA ASP A 90 4.73 -12.40 -0.71
C ASP A 90 5.82 -11.71 -1.56
N GLY A 91 5.75 -10.38 -1.70
CA GLY A 91 6.77 -9.57 -2.38
C GLY A 91 6.82 -9.72 -3.91
N VAL A 92 5.97 -10.57 -4.48
CA VAL A 92 5.73 -10.67 -5.93
C VAL A 92 4.36 -10.04 -6.21
N PRO A 93 4.30 -8.88 -6.89
CA PRO A 93 3.04 -8.22 -7.13
C PRO A 93 2.19 -8.99 -8.14
N ARG A 94 0.92 -9.21 -7.79
CA ARG A 94 -0.07 -9.85 -8.65
C ARG A 94 -1.38 -9.08 -8.58
N GLU A 95 -2.31 -9.42 -9.47
CA GLU A 95 -3.68 -8.95 -9.38
C GLU A 95 -4.28 -9.29 -8.01
N GLY A 96 -4.78 -8.27 -7.30
CA GLY A 96 -5.56 -8.49 -6.08
C GLY A 96 -6.94 -9.04 -6.40
N GLY A 97 -7.47 -9.89 -5.54
CA GLY A 97 -8.72 -10.63 -5.78
C GLY A 97 -9.81 -10.34 -4.76
N GLY A 98 -10.84 -11.20 -4.78
CA GLY A 98 -11.92 -11.21 -3.78
C GLY A 98 -13.15 -10.38 -4.13
N GLY A 99 -14.22 -10.57 -3.34
CA GLY A 99 -15.52 -9.88 -3.42
C GLY A 99 -16.31 -10.07 -4.71
N GLU A 100 -17.15 -9.08 -5.04
CA GLU A 100 -18.32 -9.29 -5.91
C GLU A 100 -18.11 -9.03 -7.41
N TYR A 101 -17.00 -8.38 -7.81
CA TYR A 101 -16.78 -7.96 -9.20
C TYR A 101 -15.32 -8.06 -9.66
N PRO A 102 -15.08 -8.17 -10.98
CA PRO A 102 -13.75 -8.27 -11.55
C PRO A 102 -12.87 -7.04 -11.27
N LEU A 103 -11.56 -7.26 -11.23
CA LEU A 103 -10.56 -6.21 -11.10
C LEU A 103 -10.67 -5.15 -12.22
N GLN A 104 -10.42 -3.89 -11.87
CA GLN A 104 -10.52 -2.74 -12.79
C GLN A 104 -9.14 -2.18 -13.15
N ASP A 105 -8.98 -1.80 -14.42
CA ASP A 105 -7.75 -1.23 -14.98
C ASP A 105 -7.76 0.32 -14.96
N GLY A 106 -6.57 0.93 -14.85
CA GLY A 106 -6.38 2.38 -14.93
C GLY A 106 -6.89 3.18 -13.72
N PHE A 107 -7.12 2.53 -12.58
CA PHE A 107 -7.90 3.05 -11.46
C PHE A 107 -7.40 4.39 -10.88
N GLY A 108 -8.33 5.34 -10.69
CA GLY A 108 -8.04 6.75 -10.39
C GLY A 108 -7.19 6.98 -9.13
N TRP A 109 -7.47 6.30 -8.02
CA TRP A 109 -6.63 6.45 -6.81
C TRP A 109 -5.22 5.90 -7.00
N THR A 110 -5.03 4.86 -7.83
CA THR A 110 -3.73 4.18 -7.97
C THR A 110 -2.83 5.13 -8.73
N ASN A 111 -3.34 5.65 -9.85
CA ASN A 111 -2.66 6.66 -10.65
C ASN A 111 -2.33 7.90 -9.81
N GLY A 112 -3.28 8.40 -9.03
CA GLY A 112 -3.11 9.60 -8.21
C GLY A 112 -2.03 9.44 -7.14
N VAL A 113 -2.09 8.35 -6.37
CA VAL A 113 -1.11 8.06 -5.31
C VAL A 113 0.26 7.81 -5.91
N VAL A 114 0.37 6.98 -6.95
CA VAL A 114 1.66 6.66 -7.59
C VAL A 114 2.29 7.92 -8.18
N ARG A 115 1.53 8.74 -8.91
CA ARG A 115 2.04 10.01 -9.45
C ARG A 115 2.53 10.93 -8.36
N ARG A 116 1.82 11.02 -7.24
CA ARG A 116 2.25 11.86 -6.11
C ARG A 116 3.51 11.32 -5.46
N LEU A 117 3.61 10.01 -5.26
CA LEU A 117 4.79 9.37 -4.68
C LEU A 117 6.01 9.50 -5.59
N ILE A 118 5.87 9.34 -6.91
CA ILE A 118 6.97 9.59 -7.86
C ILE A 118 7.48 11.03 -7.73
N GLY A 119 6.59 12.01 -7.60
CA GLY A 119 6.98 13.41 -7.40
C GLY A 119 7.71 13.68 -6.08
N LEU A 120 7.57 12.81 -5.08
CA LEU A 120 8.21 12.95 -3.75
C LEU A 120 9.50 12.12 -3.62
N TYR A 121 9.54 10.96 -4.27
CA TYR A 121 10.59 9.93 -4.08
C TYR A 121 11.43 9.65 -5.33
N GLY A 122 11.04 10.21 -6.48
CA GLY A 122 11.63 9.89 -7.78
C GLY A 122 10.94 8.71 -8.47
N GLU A 123 11.36 8.44 -9.70
CA GLU A 123 10.93 7.23 -10.41
C GLU A 123 11.54 5.99 -9.75
N PRO A 124 10.77 4.90 -9.59
CA PRO A 124 11.24 3.64 -9.04
C PRO A 124 12.22 2.88 -9.95
#